data_AF-Q7URE8-F1
#
_entry.id   AF-Q7URE8-F1
#
_cell.length_a   1.000
_cell.length_b   1.000
_cell.length_c   1.000
_cell.angle_alpha   90.00
_cell.angle_beta   90.00
_cell.angle_gamma   90.00
#
_symmetry.space_group_name_H-M   'P 1'
#
loop_
_entity.id
_entity.type
_entity.pdbx_description
1 polymer ?
#
loop_
_entity_poly.entity_id
_entity_poly.type
_entity_poly.pdbx_seq_one_letter_code
_entity_poly.pdbx_strand_id
1 'polypeptide(L)'
;MIFISTMQLTRTLERGEFYCPTCESIQGYRHRTKRTFLTLYFIPVIPISAPEPFIQCDNCKSPWDLSVLHIDQRTHEQVRENQFRNEAIRSCVLMTLEDEEISEPEIQSLLRISRVILENPISREELGRLCSVAMHSGIETQNYVMTVSKRWNMQQRLLALQAMFLAASSCEEEVSDAKIRQLGRLKDLLELTETEFEAVIEDSLMYAGV
;
A
#
# COMPACT_ATOMS: atom_id res chain seq x y z
N MET A 1 -37.16 4.47 -38.18
CA MET A 1 -35.82 4.49 -37.55
C MET A 1 -35.96 3.77 -36.21
N ILE A 2 -35.29 2.63 -36.02
CA ILE A 2 -35.36 1.88 -34.74
C ILE A 2 -34.29 2.46 -33.81
N PHE A 3 -34.67 2.80 -32.58
CA PHE A 3 -33.74 3.27 -31.55
C PHE A 3 -33.41 2.14 -30.60
N ILE A 4 -32.14 1.70 -30.61
CA ILE A 4 -31.60 0.65 -29.75
C ILE A 4 -30.58 1.27 -28.80
N SER A 5 -30.71 1.00 -27.51
CA SER A 5 -29.74 1.45 -26.49
C SER A 5 -29.62 0.40 -25.38
N THR A 6 -28.90 0.69 -24.30
CA THR A 6 -28.78 -0.16 -23.11
C THR A 6 -29.16 0.63 -21.86
N MET A 7 -29.76 -0.06 -20.89
CA MET A 7 -30.10 0.54 -19.60
C MET A 7 -29.77 -0.45 -18.48
N GLN A 8 -29.16 0.07 -17.42
CA GLN A 8 -28.86 -0.72 -16.22
C GLN A 8 -29.96 -0.51 -15.18
N LEU A 9 -30.58 -1.60 -14.75
CA LEU A 9 -31.51 -1.57 -13.63
C LEU A 9 -30.84 -2.16 -12.40
N THR A 10 -30.90 -1.42 -11.30
CA THR A 10 -30.44 -1.88 -9.98
C THR A 10 -31.61 -2.16 -9.07
N ARG A 11 -31.62 -3.32 -8.43
CA ARG A 11 -32.62 -3.70 -7.42
C ARG A 11 -31.94 -3.95 -6.08
N THR A 12 -32.50 -3.44 -4.98
CA THR A 12 -32.06 -3.80 -3.63
C THR A 12 -32.76 -5.09 -3.19
N LEU A 13 -31.96 -6.07 -2.75
CA LEU A 13 -32.40 -7.37 -2.27
C LEU A 13 -32.55 -7.35 -0.74
N GLU A 14 -31.54 -6.83 -0.06
CA GLU A 14 -31.43 -6.90 1.40
C GLU A 14 -30.67 -5.70 1.97
N ARG A 15 -30.75 -5.51 3.29
CA ARG A 15 -29.98 -4.55 4.06
C ARG A 15 -29.39 -5.22 5.29
N GLY A 16 -28.23 -4.77 5.71
CA GLY A 16 -27.56 -5.24 6.92
C GLY A 16 -26.48 -4.26 7.35
N GLU A 17 -25.57 -4.72 8.20
CA GLU A 17 -24.41 -3.96 8.66
C GLU A 17 -23.12 -4.72 8.29
N PHE A 18 -22.06 -3.98 7.96
CA PHE A 18 -20.75 -4.53 7.64
C PHE A 18 -19.66 -3.52 8.00
N TYR A 19 -18.42 -3.98 8.11
CA TYR A 19 -17.28 -3.08 8.20
C TYR A 19 -16.94 -2.52 6.82
N CYS A 20 -17.09 -1.21 6.62
CA CYS A 20 -16.82 -0.58 5.33
C CYS A 20 -15.33 -0.18 5.19
N PRO A 21 -14.58 -0.74 4.22
CA PRO A 21 -13.15 -0.42 4.06
C PRO A 21 -12.86 1.05 3.74
N THR A 22 -13.79 1.76 3.10
CA THR A 22 -13.63 3.21 2.81
C THR A 22 -13.92 4.08 4.03
N CYS A 23 -14.91 3.71 4.85
CA CYS A 23 -15.30 4.50 6.02
C CYS A 23 -14.55 4.10 7.29
N GLU A 24 -13.80 3.00 7.25
CA GLU A 24 -13.05 2.42 8.37
C GLU A 24 -13.90 2.18 9.63
N SER A 25 -15.20 1.93 9.44
CA SER A 25 -16.19 1.81 10.51
C SER A 25 -17.32 0.88 10.10
N ILE A 26 -18.06 0.37 11.10
CA ILE A 26 -19.29 -0.39 10.87
C ILE A 26 -20.35 0.55 10.30
N GLN A 27 -20.89 0.18 9.13
CA GLN A 27 -21.87 0.95 8.40
C GLN A 27 -23.02 0.05 7.95
N GLY A 28 -24.19 0.66 7.76
CA GLY A 28 -25.29 0.01 7.05
C GLY A 28 -24.93 -0.22 5.57
N TYR A 29 -25.41 -1.33 5.00
CA TYR A 29 -25.26 -1.62 3.58
C TYR A 29 -26.58 -2.03 2.91
N ARG A 30 -26.59 -1.92 1.58
CA ARG A 30 -27.64 -2.44 0.71
C ARG A 30 -27.05 -3.49 -0.23
N HIS A 31 -27.53 -4.71 -0.13
CA HIS A 31 -27.23 -5.74 -1.13
C HIS A 31 -28.06 -5.43 -2.38
N ARG A 32 -27.38 -5.09 -3.46
CA ARG A 32 -27.98 -4.70 -4.73
C ARG A 32 -27.58 -5.68 -5.81
N THR A 33 -28.43 -5.86 -6.80
CA THR A 33 -28.06 -6.54 -8.05
C THR A 33 -28.24 -5.57 -9.21
N LYS A 34 -27.24 -5.49 -10.08
CA LYS A 34 -27.31 -4.73 -11.33
C LYS A 34 -27.52 -5.70 -12.50
N ARG A 35 -28.38 -5.33 -13.44
CA ARG A 35 -28.60 -6.09 -14.67
C ARG A 35 -28.78 -5.14 -15.84
N THR A 36 -28.09 -5.42 -16.95
CA THR A 36 -28.14 -4.64 -18.17
C THR A 36 -29.20 -5.20 -19.11
N PHE A 37 -30.07 -4.31 -19.59
CA PHE A 37 -31.12 -4.61 -20.56
C PHE A 37 -30.84 -3.87 -21.87
N LEU A 38 -31.09 -4.55 -22.98
CA LEU A 38 -31.26 -3.93 -24.28
C LEU A 38 -32.59 -3.18 -24.28
N THR A 39 -32.56 -1.91 -24.65
CA THR A 39 -33.75 -1.08 -24.76
C THR A 39 -34.13 -0.88 -26.23
N LEU A 40 -35.44 -0.98 -26.49
CA LEU A 40 -36.05 -0.57 -27.76
C LEU A 40 -36.96 0.61 -27.47
N TYR A 41 -36.71 1.75 -28.13
CA TYR A 41 -37.43 2.99 -27.88
C TYR A 41 -37.50 3.33 -26.37
N PHE A 42 -36.37 3.20 -25.66
CA PHE A 42 -36.21 3.47 -24.22
C PHE A 42 -36.93 2.52 -23.27
N ILE A 43 -37.60 1.47 -23.77
CA ILE A 43 -38.22 0.43 -22.94
C ILE A 43 -37.22 -0.73 -22.81
N PRO A 44 -36.81 -1.16 -21.59
CA PRO A 44 -35.95 -2.32 -21.39
C PRO A 44 -36.72 -3.62 -21.71
N VAL A 45 -36.34 -4.30 -22.79
CA VAL A 45 -37.08 -5.48 -23.29
C VAL A 45 -36.33 -6.78 -23.08
N ILE A 46 -35.02 -6.81 -23.39
CA ILE A 46 -34.24 -8.06 -23.36
C ILE A 46 -33.08 -7.91 -22.38
N PRO A 47 -32.97 -8.73 -21.34
CA PRO A 47 -31.79 -8.74 -20.49
C PRO A 47 -30.60 -9.33 -21.25
N ILE A 48 -29.49 -8.59 -21.32
CA ILE A 48 -28.27 -9.01 -22.03
C ILE A 48 -27.14 -9.40 -21.08
N SER A 49 -27.27 -9.11 -19.78
CA SER A 49 -26.31 -9.54 -18.76
C SER A 49 -26.96 -10.44 -17.70
N ALA A 50 -26.13 -11.23 -17.03
CA ALA A 50 -26.49 -11.87 -15.78
C ALA A 50 -26.70 -10.81 -14.68
N PRO A 51 -27.50 -11.11 -13.64
CA PRO A 51 -27.56 -10.29 -12.44
C PRO A 51 -26.21 -10.34 -11.71
N GLU A 52 -25.62 -9.18 -11.47
CA GLU A 52 -24.34 -9.07 -10.77
C GLU A 52 -24.62 -8.48 -9.37
N PRO A 53 -24.55 -9.30 -8.29
CA PRO A 53 -24.77 -8.82 -6.93
C PRO A 53 -23.57 -8.03 -6.43
N PHE A 54 -23.83 -6.95 -5.70
CA PHE A 54 -22.82 -6.11 -5.06
C PHE A 54 -23.39 -5.49 -3.77
N ILE A 55 -22.49 -5.13 -2.87
CA ILE A 55 -22.79 -4.44 -1.62
C ILE A 55 -22.56 -2.94 -1.82
N GLN A 56 -23.52 -2.11 -1.46
CA GLN A 56 -23.36 -0.66 -1.45
C GLN A 56 -23.40 -0.13 -0.03
N CYS A 57 -22.37 0.61 0.38
CA CYS A 57 -22.35 1.30 1.67
C CYS A 57 -23.39 2.42 1.71
N ASP A 58 -24.13 2.55 2.81
CA ASP A 58 -25.11 3.63 2.96
C ASP A 58 -24.46 4.99 3.26
N ASN A 59 -23.22 5.02 3.76
CA ASN A 59 -22.48 6.27 4.01
C ASN A 59 -21.73 6.75 2.75
N CYS A 60 -20.64 6.08 2.36
CA CYS A 60 -19.78 6.52 1.24
C CYS A 60 -20.32 6.19 -0.16
N LYS A 61 -21.38 5.39 -0.28
CA LYS A 61 -21.99 4.92 -1.55
C LYS A 61 -21.08 4.07 -2.44
N SER A 62 -19.86 3.73 -2.01
CA SER A 62 -18.95 2.84 -2.74
C SER A 62 -19.58 1.45 -2.97
N PRO A 63 -19.49 0.91 -4.21
CA PRO A 63 -19.86 -0.46 -4.50
C PRO A 63 -18.73 -1.42 -4.14
N TRP A 64 -19.08 -2.59 -3.61
CA TRP A 64 -18.17 -3.64 -3.17
C TRP A 64 -18.67 -5.01 -3.61
N ASP A 65 -17.75 -5.96 -3.78
CA ASP A 65 -18.12 -7.37 -3.97
C ASP A 65 -18.66 -7.99 -2.68
N LEU A 66 -19.41 -9.09 -2.81
CA LEU A 66 -19.99 -9.82 -1.68
C LEU A 66 -18.96 -10.33 -0.67
N SER A 67 -17.71 -10.51 -1.10
CA SER A 67 -16.59 -10.89 -0.23
C SER A 67 -16.36 -9.89 0.91
N VAL A 68 -16.75 -8.61 0.75
CA VAL A 68 -16.60 -7.57 1.79
C VAL A 68 -17.36 -7.89 3.07
N LEU A 69 -18.43 -8.69 3.00
CA LEU A 69 -19.20 -9.09 4.17
C LEU A 69 -18.44 -10.07 5.08
N HIS A 70 -17.37 -10.69 4.57
CA HIS A 70 -16.52 -11.62 5.32
C HIS A 70 -15.25 -10.93 5.86
N ILE A 71 -15.07 -9.65 5.57
CA ILE A 71 -13.93 -8.87 6.05
C ILE A 71 -14.33 -8.26 7.39
N ASP A 72 -13.76 -8.78 8.46
CA ASP A 72 -13.84 -8.16 9.77
C ASP A 72 -12.82 -7.03 9.90
N GLN A 73 -13.07 -6.11 10.85
CA GLN A 73 -12.17 -5.00 11.16
C GLN A 73 -10.72 -5.46 11.37
N ARG A 74 -10.52 -6.55 12.13
CA ARG A 74 -9.19 -7.11 12.40
C ARG A 74 -8.48 -7.56 11.13
N THR A 75 -9.19 -8.21 10.22
CA THR A 75 -8.62 -8.66 8.94
C THR A 75 -8.24 -7.47 8.07
N HIS A 76 -9.06 -6.41 8.04
CA HIS A 76 -8.73 -5.19 7.29
C HIS A 76 -7.50 -4.48 7.86
N GLU A 77 -7.41 -4.34 9.19
CA GLU A 77 -6.24 -3.76 9.87
C GLU A 77 -4.98 -4.58 9.60
N GLN A 78 -5.05 -5.92 9.69
CA GLN A 78 -3.93 -6.81 9.36
C GLN A 78 -3.49 -6.69 7.90
N VAL A 79 -4.42 -6.62 6.96
CA VAL A 79 -4.09 -6.44 5.53
C VAL A 79 -3.39 -5.10 5.30
N ARG A 80 -3.87 -4.02 5.90
CA ARG A 80 -3.24 -2.69 5.80
C ARG A 80 -1.85 -2.66 6.42
N GLU A 81 -1.69 -3.28 7.57
CA GLU A 81 -0.40 -3.34 8.26
C GLU A 81 0.60 -4.16 7.45
N ASN A 82 0.19 -5.33 6.93
CA ASN A 82 1.03 -6.12 6.03
C ASN A 82 1.34 -5.40 4.72
N GLN A 83 0.41 -4.59 4.20
CA GLN A 83 0.67 -3.75 3.05
C GLN A 83 1.75 -2.70 3.37
N PHE A 84 1.63 -1.98 4.48
CA PHE A 84 2.64 -1.02 4.93
C PHE A 84 4.01 -1.68 5.05
N ARG A 85 4.11 -2.84 5.71
CA ARG A 85 5.38 -3.54 5.92
C ARG A 85 6.06 -3.92 4.60
N ASN A 86 5.29 -4.42 3.64
CA ASN A 86 5.79 -4.72 2.29
C ASN A 86 6.24 -3.44 1.55
N GLU A 87 5.50 -2.34 1.69
CA GLU A 87 5.86 -1.06 1.08
C GLU A 87 7.12 -0.46 1.71
N ALA A 88 7.28 -0.57 3.03
CA ALA A 88 8.47 -0.11 3.76
C ALA A 88 9.73 -0.87 3.33
N ILE A 89 9.66 -2.21 3.22
CA ILE A 89 10.80 -3.02 2.76
C ILE A 89 11.20 -2.68 1.33
N ARG A 90 10.24 -2.50 0.42
CA ARG A 90 10.55 -2.05 -0.95
C ARG A 90 11.18 -0.67 -0.98
N SER A 91 10.76 0.23 -0.11
CA SER A 91 11.38 1.56 0.01
C SER A 91 12.84 1.45 0.47
N CYS A 92 13.13 0.54 1.40
CA CYS A 92 14.51 0.24 1.84
C CYS A 92 15.35 -0.35 0.70
N VAL A 93 14.82 -1.32 -0.05
CA VAL A 93 15.49 -1.90 -1.22
C VAL A 93 15.83 -0.82 -2.25
N LEU A 94 14.87 0.04 -2.57
CA LEU A 94 15.10 1.15 -3.52
C LEU A 94 16.13 2.15 -2.98
N MET A 95 16.16 2.41 -1.68
CA MET A 95 17.14 3.30 -1.03
C MET A 95 18.58 2.77 -1.15
N THR A 96 18.78 1.46 -1.17
CA THR A 96 20.12 0.84 -1.29
C THR A 96 20.60 0.66 -2.72
N LEU A 97 19.74 0.84 -3.72
CA LEU A 97 20.11 0.65 -5.12
C LEU A 97 20.62 1.98 -5.69
N GLU A 98 21.93 2.11 -5.86
CA GLU A 98 22.54 3.29 -6.49
C GLU A 98 22.73 3.11 -8.01
N ASP A 99 23.40 2.05 -8.50
CA ASP A 99 23.74 1.92 -9.94
C ASP A 99 23.89 0.46 -10.44
N GLU A 100 22.96 -0.43 -10.08
CA GLU A 100 22.91 -1.88 -10.46
C GLU A 100 23.71 -2.86 -9.60
N GLU A 101 24.51 -2.36 -8.66
CA GLU A 101 25.19 -3.21 -7.67
C GLU A 101 24.62 -2.99 -6.27
N ILE A 102 24.46 -4.10 -5.54
CA ILE A 102 24.13 -4.08 -4.12
C ILE A 102 25.21 -4.85 -3.38
N SER A 103 25.77 -4.23 -2.34
CA SER A 103 26.86 -4.79 -1.57
C SER A 103 26.37 -5.85 -0.59
N GLU A 104 27.26 -6.75 -0.15
CA GLU A 104 26.93 -7.74 0.89
C GLU A 104 26.50 -7.08 2.22
N PRO A 105 27.15 -6.00 2.72
CA PRO A 105 26.66 -5.28 3.90
C PRO A 105 25.23 -4.74 3.75
N GLU A 106 24.86 -4.21 2.58
CA GLU A 106 23.48 -3.76 2.30
C GLU A 106 22.50 -4.90 2.32
N ILE A 107 22.84 -6.04 1.69
CA ILE A 107 22.02 -7.25 1.74
C ILE A 107 21.80 -7.69 3.20
N GLN A 108 22.85 -7.71 4.02
CA GLN A 108 22.75 -8.09 5.43
C GLN A 108 21.90 -7.10 6.24
N SER A 109 22.03 -5.79 5.97
CA SER A 109 21.19 -4.76 6.60
C SER A 109 19.73 -4.94 6.22
N LEU A 110 19.41 -5.13 4.94
CA LEU A 110 18.04 -5.37 4.48
C LEU A 110 17.44 -6.65 5.07
N LEU A 111 18.22 -7.72 5.19
CA LEU A 111 17.78 -8.94 5.87
C LEU A 111 17.50 -8.69 7.36
N ARG A 112 18.31 -7.86 8.04
CA ARG A 112 18.07 -7.48 9.44
C ARG A 112 16.80 -6.65 9.58
N ILE A 113 16.65 -5.61 8.76
CA ILE A 113 15.46 -4.75 8.71
C ILE A 113 14.20 -5.58 8.43
N SER A 114 14.29 -6.55 7.53
CA SER A 114 13.17 -7.44 7.21
C SER A 114 12.65 -8.25 8.40
N ARG A 115 13.53 -8.67 9.31
CA ARG A 115 13.15 -9.41 10.53
C ARG A 115 12.42 -8.53 11.53
N VAL A 116 12.67 -7.22 11.50
CA VAL A 116 12.04 -6.25 12.40
C VAL A 116 10.69 -5.80 11.85
N ILE A 117 10.60 -5.54 10.55
CA ILE A 117 9.40 -4.98 9.92
C ILE A 117 8.39 -6.06 9.55
N LEU A 118 8.83 -7.20 9.03
CA LEU A 118 7.91 -8.24 8.54
C LEU A 118 7.56 -9.25 9.63
N GLU A 119 6.32 -9.71 9.60
CA GLU A 119 5.83 -10.82 10.43
C GLU A 119 6.60 -12.12 10.15
N ASN A 120 6.93 -12.35 8.88
CA ASN A 120 7.73 -13.47 8.42
C ASN A 120 8.95 -12.91 7.67
N PRO A 121 10.18 -13.17 8.13
CA PRO A 121 11.37 -12.63 7.49
C PRO A 121 11.52 -13.19 6.08
N ILE A 122 11.95 -12.32 5.15
CA ILE A 122 12.24 -12.73 3.77
C ILE A 122 13.50 -13.59 3.72
N SER A 123 13.49 -14.58 2.84
CA SER A 123 14.70 -15.33 2.51
C SER A 123 15.63 -14.47 1.64
N ARG A 124 16.91 -14.83 1.62
CA ARG A 124 17.90 -14.19 0.73
C ARG A 124 17.49 -14.27 -0.74
N GLU A 125 16.89 -15.37 -1.15
CA GLU A 125 16.37 -15.57 -2.51
C GLU A 125 15.22 -14.61 -2.84
N GLU A 126 14.27 -14.43 -1.90
CA GLU A 126 13.16 -13.49 -2.09
C GLU A 126 13.65 -12.03 -2.10
N LEU A 127 14.59 -11.68 -1.22
CA LEU A 127 15.23 -10.37 -1.26
C LEU A 127 15.94 -10.14 -2.61
N GLY A 128 16.66 -11.14 -3.12
CA GLY A 128 17.29 -11.07 -4.45
C GLY A 128 16.28 -10.85 -5.58
N ARG A 129 15.10 -11.46 -5.51
CA ARG A 129 14.01 -11.19 -6.45
C ARG A 129 13.51 -9.75 -6.34
N LEU A 130 13.29 -9.25 -5.12
CA LEU A 130 12.85 -7.86 -4.90
C LEU A 130 13.86 -6.85 -5.44
N CYS A 131 15.16 -7.04 -5.19
CA CYS A 131 16.21 -6.20 -5.74
C CYS A 131 16.21 -6.26 -7.27
N SER A 132 16.09 -7.46 -7.86
CA SER A 132 16.05 -7.62 -9.33
C SER A 132 14.87 -6.88 -9.97
N VAL A 133 13.68 -6.98 -9.37
CA VAL A 133 12.49 -6.25 -9.83
C VAL A 133 12.70 -4.74 -9.69
N ALA A 134 13.24 -4.29 -8.56
CA ALA A 134 13.51 -2.88 -8.31
C ALA A 134 14.51 -2.30 -9.34
N MET A 135 15.62 -2.99 -9.59
CA MET A 135 16.62 -2.61 -10.61
C MET A 135 16.00 -2.48 -12.01
N HIS A 136 15.19 -3.46 -12.45
CA HIS A 136 14.57 -3.42 -13.77
C HIS A 136 13.42 -2.41 -13.90
N SER A 137 12.81 -2.00 -12.79
CA SER A 137 11.68 -1.08 -12.81
C SER A 137 12.08 0.36 -13.16
N GLY A 138 13.33 0.76 -12.90
CA GLY A 138 13.81 2.14 -13.04
C GLY A 138 13.07 3.13 -12.14
N ILE A 139 12.38 2.66 -11.09
CA ILE A 139 11.61 3.50 -10.18
C ILE A 139 12.57 4.12 -9.16
N GLU A 140 12.62 5.45 -9.10
CA GLU A 140 13.35 6.13 -8.03
C GLU A 140 12.62 6.00 -6.68
N THR A 141 13.38 5.85 -5.59
CA THR A 141 12.86 5.74 -4.22
C THR A 141 11.88 6.86 -3.87
N GLN A 142 12.19 8.10 -4.24
CA GLN A 142 11.32 9.26 -3.97
C GLN A 142 9.94 9.12 -4.61
N ASN A 143 9.87 8.63 -5.85
CA ASN A 143 8.62 8.47 -6.58
C ASN A 143 7.78 7.33 -6.01
N TYR A 144 8.44 6.24 -5.61
CA TYR A 144 7.78 5.14 -4.93
C TYR A 144 7.20 5.59 -3.59
N VAL A 145 8.03 6.18 -2.72
CA VAL A 145 7.63 6.63 -1.37
C VAL A 145 6.53 7.68 -1.44
N MET A 146 6.58 8.62 -2.39
CA MET A 146 5.50 9.61 -2.61
C MET A 146 4.14 8.95 -2.88
N THR A 147 4.14 7.79 -3.53
CA THR A 147 2.90 7.08 -3.88
C THR A 147 2.34 6.32 -2.68
N VAL A 148 3.19 5.58 -1.97
CA VAL A 148 2.77 4.69 -0.88
C VAL A 148 2.50 5.44 0.43
N SER A 149 3.26 6.50 0.72
CA SER A 149 3.18 7.28 1.97
C SER A 149 1.85 7.98 2.20
N LYS A 150 1.05 8.20 1.14
CA LYS A 150 -0.30 8.79 1.24
C LYS A 150 -1.23 8.00 2.16
N ARG A 151 -0.96 6.70 2.34
CA ARG A 151 -1.76 5.79 3.17
C ARG A 151 -1.16 5.53 4.54
N TRP A 152 0.07 5.99 4.78
CA TRP A 152 0.80 5.75 6.01
C TRP A 152 0.38 6.75 7.08
N ASN A 153 0.21 6.26 8.31
CA ASN A 153 0.07 7.12 9.47
C ASN A 153 1.45 7.68 9.89
N MET A 154 1.47 8.64 10.83
CA MET A 154 2.72 9.28 11.25
C MET A 154 3.76 8.30 11.82
N GLN A 155 3.33 7.33 12.63
CA GLN A 155 4.22 6.30 13.20
C GLN A 155 4.86 5.44 12.09
N GLN A 156 4.08 5.07 11.08
CA GLN A 156 4.54 4.32 9.91
C GLN A 156 5.54 5.12 9.07
N ARG A 157 5.34 6.44 8.92
CA ARG A 157 6.30 7.33 8.23
C ARG A 157 7.64 7.38 8.96
N LEU A 158 7.63 7.55 10.28
CA LEU A 158 8.83 7.54 11.12
C LEU A 158 9.58 6.21 11.02
N LEU A 159 8.87 5.09 11.17
CA LEU A 159 9.45 3.75 11.08
C LEU A 159 10.04 3.47 9.70
N ALA A 160 9.34 3.84 8.62
CA ALA A 160 9.83 3.66 7.27
C ALA A 160 11.10 4.48 7.01
N LEU A 161 11.15 5.73 7.49
CA LEU A 161 12.35 6.56 7.37
C LEU A 161 13.52 5.97 8.15
N GLN A 162 13.29 5.53 9.38
CA GLN A 162 14.30 4.87 10.22
C GLN A 162 14.90 3.65 9.51
N ALA A 163 14.05 2.82 8.92
CA ALA A 163 14.47 1.64 8.18
C ALA A 163 15.27 2.00 6.92
N MET A 164 14.85 3.03 6.17
CA MET A 164 15.59 3.51 5.00
C MET A 164 16.96 4.10 5.39
N PHE A 165 17.05 4.79 6.53
CA PHE A 165 18.32 5.27 7.07
C PHE A 165 19.28 4.12 7.40
N LEU A 166 18.81 3.11 8.14
CA LEU A 166 19.60 1.91 8.48
C LEU A 166 20.04 1.11 7.25
N ALA A 167 19.20 1.10 6.21
CA ALA A 167 19.54 0.45 4.94
C ALA A 167 20.68 1.23 4.25
N ALA A 168 20.58 2.56 4.24
CA ALA A 168 21.55 3.45 3.61
C ALA A 168 22.92 3.49 4.32
N SER A 169 22.96 3.38 5.65
CA SER A 169 24.17 3.48 6.47
C SER A 169 24.99 2.20 6.61
N SER A 170 24.68 1.16 5.83
CA SER A 170 25.23 -0.19 6.03
C SER A 170 26.61 -0.45 5.42
N CYS A 171 27.11 0.40 4.52
CA CYS A 171 28.37 0.18 3.79
C CYS A 171 29.61 0.80 4.44
N GLU A 172 29.48 1.92 5.17
CA GLU A 172 30.58 2.83 5.48
C GLU A 172 30.47 3.38 6.91
N GLU A 173 31.60 3.81 7.50
CA GLU A 173 31.61 4.57 8.77
C GLU A 173 30.83 5.89 8.66
N GLU A 174 30.69 6.42 7.44
CA GLU A 174 29.90 7.62 7.11
C GLU A 174 28.96 7.33 5.94
N VAL A 175 27.75 7.89 5.95
CA VAL A 175 26.77 7.67 4.87
C VAL A 175 27.18 8.46 3.63
N SER A 176 27.11 7.86 2.43
CA SER A 176 27.42 8.57 1.18
C SER A 176 26.61 9.87 1.03
N ASP A 177 27.23 10.92 0.51
CA ASP A 177 26.58 12.21 0.26
C ASP A 177 25.33 12.08 -0.62
N ALA A 178 25.29 11.10 -1.52
CA ALA A 178 24.14 10.80 -2.36
C ALA A 178 22.95 10.30 -1.53
N LYS A 179 23.20 9.31 -0.65
CA LYS A 179 22.21 8.75 0.27
C LYS A 179 21.72 9.78 1.28
N ILE A 180 22.59 10.64 1.81
CA ILE A 180 22.20 11.73 2.72
C ILE A 180 21.24 12.70 2.02
N ARG A 181 21.56 13.13 0.79
CA ARG A 181 20.67 14.01 0.02
C ARG A 181 19.31 13.37 -0.23
N GLN A 182 19.28 12.08 -0.52
CA GLN A 182 18.06 11.33 -0.77
C GLN A 182 17.21 11.20 0.51
N LEU A 183 17.82 10.92 1.65
CA LEU A 183 17.15 10.92 2.97
C LEU A 183 16.57 12.30 3.31
N GLY A 184 17.31 13.38 3.03
CA GLY A 184 16.81 14.74 3.20
C GLY A 184 15.54 15.03 2.39
N ARG A 185 15.47 14.56 1.12
CA ARG A 185 14.25 14.67 0.31
C ARG A 185 13.10 13.83 0.86
N LEU A 186 13.39 12.64 1.40
CA LEU A 186 12.38 11.77 1.99
C LEU A 186 11.80 12.37 3.27
N LYS A 187 12.60 13.08 4.08
CA LYS A 187 12.12 13.85 5.24
C LYS A 187 11.01 14.82 4.83
N ASP A 188 11.29 15.64 3.82
CA ASP A 188 10.34 16.65 3.35
C ASP A 188 9.08 16.02 2.76
N LEU A 189 9.24 14.94 1.98
CA LEU A 189 8.13 14.19 1.38
C LEU A 189 7.22 13.54 2.44
N LEU A 190 7.80 13.00 3.50
CA LEU A 190 7.06 12.38 4.61
C LEU A 190 6.48 13.42 5.58
N GLU A 191 6.67 14.71 5.32
CA GLU A 191 6.17 15.83 6.14
C GLU A 191 6.66 15.76 7.59
N LEU A 192 7.90 15.31 7.79
CA LEU A 192 8.50 15.19 9.12
C LEU A 192 9.12 16.52 9.58
N THR A 193 8.98 16.84 10.85
CA THR A 193 9.71 17.96 11.46
C THR A 193 11.19 17.63 11.61
N GLU A 194 12.02 18.65 11.75
CA GLU A 194 13.46 18.47 11.99
C GLU A 194 13.73 17.71 13.29
N THR A 195 12.96 17.99 14.34
CA THR A 195 13.03 17.27 15.62
C THR A 195 12.67 15.80 15.52
N GLU A 196 11.65 15.45 14.72
CA GLU A 196 11.24 14.06 14.50
C GLU A 196 12.28 13.31 13.67
N PHE A 197 12.88 13.99 12.69
CA PHE A 197 13.94 13.45 11.86
C PHE A 197 15.21 13.16 12.67
N GLU A 198 15.64 14.10 13.52
CA GLU A 198 16.78 13.93 14.42
C GLU A 198 16.57 12.77 15.40
N ALA A 199 15.40 12.71 16.03
CA ALA A 199 15.05 11.62 16.93
C ALA A 199 15.10 10.24 16.25
N VAL A 200 14.62 10.15 15.00
CA VAL A 200 14.68 8.91 14.21
C VAL A 200 16.12 8.49 13.93
N ILE A 201 16.99 9.44 13.59
CA ILE A 201 18.42 9.15 13.36
C ILE A 201 19.08 8.70 14.67
N GLU A 202 18.87 9.43 15.76
CA GLU A 202 19.44 9.09 17.07
C GLU A 202 19.02 7.69 17.53
N ASP A 203 17.72 7.37 17.47
CA ASP A 203 17.20 6.04 17.80
C ASP A 203 17.83 4.97 16.89
N SER A 204 17.98 5.23 15.60
CA SER A 204 18.58 4.28 14.67
C SER A 204 20.05 3.97 14.98
N LEU A 205 20.84 4.97 15.39
CA LEU A 205 22.24 4.82 15.76
C LEU A 205 22.39 4.00 17.05
N MET A 206 21.46 4.18 18.00
CA MET A 206 21.43 3.38 19.23
C MET A 206 21.15 1.88 18.97
N TYR A 207 20.35 1.55 17.95
CA TYR A 207 20.10 0.17 17.53
C TYR A 207 21.17 -0.41 16.61
N ALA A 208 21.93 0.42 15.89
CA ALA A 208 23.04 -0.02 15.05
C ALA A 208 24.31 -0.36 15.85
N GLY A 209 24.45 0.17 17.08
CA GLY A 209 25.57 -0.05 17.99
C GLY A 209 25.51 -1.31 18.86
N VAL A 210 24.56 -2.23 18.59
CA VAL A 210 24.41 -3.56 19.24
C VAL A 210 24.51 -4.65 18.19
#